data_AF-A0A3D0X8C8-F1
#
_entry.id   AF-A0A3D0X8C8-F1
#
_cell.length_a   1.000
_cell.length_b   1.000
_cell.length_c   1.000
_cell.angle_alpha   90.00
_cell.angle_beta   90.00
_cell.angle_gamma   90.00
#
_symmetry.space_group_name_H-M   'P 1'
#
loop_
_entity.id
_entity.type
_entity.pdbx_description
1 polymer ?
#
loop_
_entity_poly.entity_id
_entity_poly.type
_entity_poly.pdbx_seq_one_letter_code
_entity_poly.pdbx_strand_id
1 'polypeptide(L)'
;MSRQKYYAVYGDNAVGVCTSYTIAYKKRVYIKGFRCKGFDNYEEAEDYALEQASELFPYYKHIPEKLKSNYIVYANQMPDVFA
;
A
#
# COMPACT_ATOMS: atom_id res chain seq x y z
N MET A 1 23.23 -3.86 -13.88
CA MET A 1 22.57 -2.93 -12.95
C MET A 1 21.29 -3.59 -12.45
N SER A 2 21.09 -3.71 -11.14
CA SER A 2 19.82 -4.19 -10.59
C SER A 2 18.74 -3.18 -10.99
N ARG A 3 17.73 -3.58 -11.76
CA ARG A 3 16.54 -2.74 -11.97
C ARG A 3 15.95 -2.45 -10.59
N GLN A 4 15.70 -1.18 -10.30
CA GLN A 4 15.10 -0.80 -9.03
C GLN A 4 13.67 -1.33 -9.01
N LYS A 5 13.34 -2.16 -8.02
CA LYS A 5 12.01 -2.75 -7.89
C LYS A 5 11.19 -1.99 -6.86
N TYR A 6 9.97 -1.65 -7.24
CA TYR A 6 8.96 -1.10 -6.36
C TYR A 6 8.02 -2.22 -5.94
N TYR A 7 7.48 -2.13 -4.73
CA TYR A 7 6.67 -3.17 -4.13
C TYR A 7 5.37 -2.54 -3.64
N ALA A 8 4.29 -2.84 -4.34
CA ALA A 8 2.94 -2.57 -3.87
C ALA A 8 2.69 -3.44 -2.64
N VAL A 9 2.24 -2.81 -1.55
CA VAL A 9 1.94 -3.46 -0.28
C VAL A 9 0.51 -3.12 0.09
N TYR A 10 -0.28 -4.13 0.41
CA TYR A 10 -1.67 -3.96 0.79
C TYR A 10 -2.12 -5.08 1.73
N GLY A 11 -3.21 -4.85 2.43
CA GLY A 11 -3.84 -5.80 3.33
C GLY A 11 -5.17 -5.26 3.81
N ASP A 12 -5.81 -5.94 4.75
CA ASP A 12 -7.15 -5.61 5.26
C ASP A 12 -7.18 -4.30 6.06
N ASN A 13 -6.02 -3.72 6.39
CA ASN A 13 -5.90 -2.51 7.20
C ASN A 13 -4.80 -1.54 6.73
N ALA A 14 -4.16 -1.78 5.58
CA ALA A 14 -3.06 -0.95 5.13
C ALA A 14 -2.86 -0.97 3.61
N VAL A 15 -2.29 0.11 3.07
CA VAL A 15 -1.86 0.25 1.68
C VAL A 15 -0.58 1.08 1.58
N GLY A 16 0.29 0.80 0.62
CA GLY A 16 1.46 1.64 0.35
C GLY A 16 2.40 1.06 -0.71
N VAL A 17 3.48 1.78 -0.98
CA VAL A 17 4.54 1.36 -1.91
C VAL A 17 5.89 1.40 -1.21
N CYS A 18 6.68 0.34 -1.35
CA CYS A 18 8.05 0.25 -0.83
C CYS A 18 9.05 0.12 -1.97
N THR A 19 10.25 0.70 -1.84
CA THR A 19 11.32 0.62 -2.84
C THR A 19 12.17 -0.65 -2.71
N SER A 20 11.80 -1.56 -1.79
CA SER A 20 12.49 -2.82 -1.55
C SER A 20 11.58 -3.80 -0.81
N TYR A 21 11.68 -5.09 -1.17
CA TYR A 21 10.99 -6.17 -0.48
C TYR A 21 11.34 -6.20 1.02
N THR A 22 12.58 -5.90 1.39
CA THR A 22 13.02 -5.90 2.79
C THR A 22 12.25 -4.87 3.62
N ILE A 23 11.93 -3.70 3.04
CA ILE A 23 11.16 -2.66 3.72
C ILE A 23 9.71 -3.12 3.89
N ALA A 24 9.11 -3.68 2.83
CA ALA A 24 7.77 -4.25 2.89
C ALA A 24 7.67 -5.36 3.95
N TYR A 25 8.64 -6.27 3.97
CA TYR A 25 8.70 -7.39 4.90
C TYR A 25 8.83 -6.95 6.37
N LYS A 26 9.61 -5.91 6.65
CA LYS A 26 9.69 -5.35 8.02
C LYS A 26 8.36 -4.78 8.50
N LYS A 27 7.57 -4.22 7.58
CA LYS A 27 6.29 -3.58 7.89
C LYS A 27 5.12 -4.57 8.00
N ARG A 28 5.26 -5.77 7.43
CA ARG A 28 4.23 -6.82 7.41
C ARG A 28 3.60 -7.12 8.77
N VAL A 29 4.37 -6.97 9.86
CA VAL A 29 3.91 -7.31 11.23
C VAL A 29 2.75 -6.44 11.70
N TYR A 30 2.54 -5.28 11.06
CA TYR A 30 1.46 -4.35 11.35
C TYR A 30 0.32 -4.40 10.31
N ILE A 31 0.46 -5.27 9.30
CA ILE A 31 -0.46 -5.35 8.15
C ILE A 31 -1.23 -6.66 8.23
N LYS A 32 -2.53 -6.55 8.53
CA LYS A 32 -3.44 -7.70 8.56
C LYS A 32 -3.66 -8.19 7.13
N GLY A 33 -3.50 -9.50 6.91
CA GLY A 33 -3.66 -10.07 5.57
C GLY A 33 -2.62 -9.58 4.56
N PHE A 34 -1.38 -9.32 5.02
CA PHE A 34 -0.29 -8.79 4.19
C PHE A 34 -0.17 -9.47 2.83
N ARG A 35 -0.25 -8.65 1.78
CA ARG A 35 0.00 -9.00 0.37
C ARG A 35 1.00 -8.03 -0.22
N CYS A 36 1.80 -8.51 -1.14
CA CYS A 36 2.88 -7.74 -1.75
C CYS A 36 3.13 -8.20 -3.19
N LYS A 37 3.31 -7.24 -4.11
CA LYS A 37 3.66 -7.50 -5.51
C LYS A 37 4.75 -6.54 -5.99
N GLY A 38 5.72 -7.05 -6.74
CA GLY A 38 6.86 -6.27 -7.24
C GLY A 38 6.64 -5.77 -8.67
N PHE A 39 7.13 -4.56 -8.95
CA PHE A 39 7.02 -3.83 -10.22
C PHE A 39 8.36 -3.16 -10.58
N ASP A 40 8.52 -2.82 -11.86
CA ASP A 40 9.74 -2.17 -12.37
C ASP A 40 9.72 -0.64 -12.24
N ASN A 41 8.55 -0.04 -12.02
CA ASN A 41 8.38 1.41 -11.78
C ASN A 41 7.41 1.70 -10.63
N TYR A 42 7.46 2.94 -10.12
CA TYR A 42 6.68 3.38 -8.97
C TYR A 42 5.19 3.52 -9.29
N GLU A 43 4.88 4.07 -10.47
CA GLU A 43 3.52 4.40 -10.91
C GLU A 43 2.65 3.14 -10.98
N GLU A 44 3.15 2.07 -11.63
CA GLU A 44 2.44 0.77 -11.67
C GLU A 44 2.25 0.16 -10.28
N ALA A 45 3.22 0.33 -9.38
CA ALA A 45 3.10 -0.19 -8.02
C ALA A 45 2.08 0.60 -7.19
N GLU A 46 2.01 1.91 -7.41
CA GLU A 46 1.05 2.81 -6.77
C GLU A 46 -0.37 2.51 -7.25
N ASP A 47 -0.59 2.50 -8.56
CA ASP A 47 -1.88 2.21 -9.17
C ASP A 47 -2.43 0.86 -8.70
N TYR A 48 -1.58 -0.18 -8.73
CA TYR A 48 -1.98 -1.51 -8.26
C TYR A 48 -2.30 -1.54 -6.76
N ALA A 49 -1.54 -0.84 -5.92
CA ALA A 49 -1.81 -0.78 -4.49
C ALA A 49 -3.15 -0.08 -4.20
N LEU A 50 -3.43 1.01 -4.92
CA LEU A 50 -4.66 1.79 -4.77
C LEU A 50 -5.89 1.03 -5.30
N GLU A 51 -5.77 0.34 -6.43
CA GLU A 51 -6.83 -0.53 -6.96
C GLU A 51 -7.20 -1.62 -5.92
N GLN A 52 -6.20 -2.33 -5.40
CA GLN A 52 -6.43 -3.36 -4.37
C GLN A 52 -7.00 -2.77 -3.08
N ALA A 53 -6.58 -1.57 -2.70
CA ALA A 53 -7.17 -0.88 -1.55
C ALA A 53 -8.65 -0.54 -1.80
N SER A 54 -9.02 -0.04 -2.97
CA SER A 54 -10.41 0.29 -3.28
C SER A 54 -11.35 -0.93 -3.22
N GLU A 55 -10.85 -2.12 -3.54
CA GLU A 55 -11.60 -3.38 -3.39
C GLU A 55 -11.73 -3.83 -1.93
N LEU A 56 -10.67 -3.71 -1.13
CA LEU A 56 -10.63 -4.18 0.26
C LEU A 56 -11.29 -3.22 1.25
N PHE A 57 -11.36 -1.94 0.89
CA PHE A 57 -11.86 -0.85 1.72
C PHE A 57 -13.10 -0.18 1.12
N PRO A 58 -14.17 -0.90 0.77
CA PRO A 58 -15.32 -0.31 0.07
C PRO A 58 -16.04 0.79 0.87
N TYR A 59 -15.82 0.85 2.19
CA TYR A 59 -16.42 1.83 3.10
C TYR A 59 -15.46 2.96 3.53
N TYR A 60 -14.16 2.87 3.26
CA TYR A 60 -13.21 3.94 3.61
C TYR A 60 -13.13 4.93 2.46
N LYS A 61 -13.85 6.05 2.59
CA LYS A 61 -13.97 7.06 1.51
C LYS A 61 -12.71 7.91 1.27
N HIS A 62 -11.64 7.73 2.05
CA HIS A 62 -10.42 8.53 1.97
C HIS A 62 -9.16 7.69 1.79
N ILE A 63 -9.18 6.76 0.83
CA ILE A 63 -7.93 6.21 0.29
C ILE A 63 -7.18 7.39 -0.35
N PRO A 64 -5.90 7.63 -0.01
CA PRO A 64 -5.15 8.73 -0.58
C PRO A 64 -4.96 8.56 -2.09
N GLU A 65 -5.12 9.65 -2.85
CA GLU A 65 -4.96 9.65 -4.31
C GLU A 65 -3.51 9.38 -4.74
N LYS A 66 -2.54 9.62 -3.85
CA LYS A 66 -1.12 9.36 -4.06
C LYS A 66 -0.50 8.77 -2.81
N LEU A 67 0.34 7.78 -3.01
CA LEU A 67 1.15 7.16 -1.97
C LEU A 67 2.50 7.86 -1.92
N LYS A 68 3.26 7.57 -0.85
CA LYS A 68 4.65 8.00 -0.72
C LYS A 68 5.52 6.76 -0.65
N SER A 69 6.62 6.77 -1.40
CA SER A 69 7.63 5.71 -1.34
C SER A 69 8.07 5.43 0.10
N ASN A 70 8.10 4.15 0.45
CA ASN A 70 8.42 3.64 1.78
C ASN A 70 7.50 4.16 2.90
N TYR A 71 6.29 4.59 2.58
CA TYR A 71 5.24 4.91 3.54
C TYR A 71 4.08 3.91 3.41
N ILE A 72 3.49 3.53 4.55
CA ILE A 72 2.28 2.70 4.60
C ILE A 72 1.21 3.54 5.26
N VAL A 73 0.07 3.64 4.60
CA VAL A 73 -1.13 4.29 5.11
C VAL A 73 -1.97 3.20 5.75
N TYR A 74 -2.30 3.36 7.02
CA TYR A 74 -3.15 2.43 7.74
C TYR A 74 -4.60 2.93 7.78
N ALA A 75 -5.55 2.00 7.88
CA ALA A 75 -6.98 2.31 7.89
C ALA A 75 -7.38 3.29 9.01
N ASN A 76 -6.73 3.24 10.17
CA ASN A 76 -6.96 4.20 11.26
C ASN A 76 -6.47 5.63 10.97
N GLN A 77 -5.70 5.83 9.89
CA GLN A 77 -5.27 7.13 9.40
C GLN A 77 -6.18 7.64 8.26
N MET A 78 -7.13 6.81 7.81
CA MET A 78 -8.15 7.16 6.83
C MET A 78 -9.41 7.54 7.63
N PRO A 79 -9.77 8.83 7.74
CA PRO A 79 -10.90 9.23 8.59
C PRO A 79 -12.21 8.58 8.10
N ASP A 80 -13.01 8.11 9.06
CA ASP A 80 -14.38 7.64 8.80
C ASP A 80 -15.29 8.82 8.40
N VAL A 81 -16.29 8.53 7.57
CA VAL A 81 -17.29 9.51 7.08
C VAL A 81 -18.28 9.91 8.17
N PHE A 82 -18.34 9.14 9.26
CA PHE A 82 -19.29 9.31 10.35
C PHE A 82 -18.56 9.73 11.63
N ALA A 83 -18.08 10.98 11.65
CA ALA A 83 -17.74 11.71 12.86
C ALA A 83 -18.70 12.89 13.03
#